data_AF-A0A7L2PRN4-F1
#
_entry.id   AF-A0A7L2PRN4-F1
#
_cell.length_a   1.000
_cell.length_b   1.000
_cell.length_c   1.000
_cell.angle_alpha   90.00
_cell.angle_beta   90.00
_cell.angle_gamma   90.00
#
_symmetry.space_group_name_H-M   'P 1'
#
loop_
_entity.id
_entity.type
_entity.pdbx_description
1 polymer ?
#
loop_
_entity_poly.entity_id
_entity_poly.type
_entity_poly.pdbx_seq_one_letter_code
_entity_poly.pdbx_strand_id
1 'polypeptide(L)'
;MAHPISAFQAAYISIEVLIALVSVPGNILVIWAVKMNQALRDATFCFIVSLAVADVAVGALVIPLAIIINIGPQTEFYTCLMVACPVLILTESSILALLAIAVDRYLRVKIPVR
;
A
#
# COMPACT_ATOMS: atom_id res chain seq x y z
N MET A 1 6.65 -33.19 -9.30
CA MET A 1 7.01 -32.74 -10.66
C MET A 1 7.41 -31.27 -10.54
N ALA A 2 8.71 -30.97 -10.60
CA ALA A 2 9.18 -29.58 -10.60
C ALA A 2 8.95 -29.03 -12.02
N HIS A 3 7.93 -28.19 -12.19
CA HIS A 3 7.78 -27.43 -13.44
C HIS A 3 9.00 -26.51 -13.58
N PRO A 4 9.70 -26.52 -14.73
CA PRO A 4 10.78 -25.58 -14.96
C PRO A 4 10.20 -24.16 -14.96
N ILE A 5 10.71 -23.30 -14.09
CA ILE A 5 10.33 -21.89 -14.04
C ILE A 5 10.71 -21.27 -15.39
N SER A 6 9.72 -20.78 -16.14
CA SER A 6 9.99 -20.16 -17.43
C SER A 6 10.76 -18.85 -17.25
N ALA A 7 11.56 -18.46 -18.25
CA ALA A 7 12.32 -17.21 -18.19
C ALA A 7 11.41 -15.98 -17.94
N PHE A 8 10.19 -16.00 -18.48
CA PHE A 8 9.18 -14.98 -18.23
C PHE A 8 8.73 -14.91 -16.77
N GLN A 9 8.58 -16.08 -16.13
CA GLN A 9 8.14 -16.18 -14.74
C GLN A 9 9.25 -15.70 -13.79
N ALA A 10 10.50 -16.07 -14.07
CA ALA A 10 11.66 -15.54 -13.36
C ALA A 10 11.78 -14.02 -13.50
N ALA A 11 11.58 -13.48 -14.71
CA ALA A 11 11.57 -12.03 -14.95
C ALA A 11 10.45 -11.34 -14.17
N TYR A 12 9.22 -11.88 -14.21
CA TYR A 12 8.08 -11.37 -13.44
C TYR A 12 8.37 -11.27 -11.94
N ILE A 13 8.83 -12.38 -11.34
CA ILE A 13 9.17 -12.44 -9.91
C ILE A 13 10.29 -11.44 -9.58
N SER A 14 11.32 -11.34 -10.42
CA SER A 14 12.43 -10.41 -10.18
C SER A 14 11.99 -8.95 -10.20
N ILE A 15 11.07 -8.58 -11.09
CA ILE A 15 10.52 -7.22 -11.20
C ILE A 15 9.63 -6.93 -10.00
N GLU A 16 8.75 -7.86 -9.60
CA GLU A 16 7.89 -7.70 -8.43
C GLU A 16 8.71 -7.53 -7.14
N VAL A 17 9.75 -8.33 -6.94
CA VAL A 17 10.65 -8.21 -5.78
C VAL A 17 11.37 -6.87 -5.79
N LEU A 18 11.82 -6.38 -6.95
CA LEU A 18 12.45 -5.07 -7.07
C LEU A 18 11.46 -3.94 -6.71
N ILE A 19 10.22 -4.03 -7.17
CA ILE A 19 9.16 -3.06 -6.83
C ILE A 19 8.90 -3.07 -5.32
N ALA A 20 8.80 -4.25 -4.69
CA ALA A 20 8.63 -4.37 -3.24
C ALA A 20 9.81 -3.73 -2.47
N LEU A 21 11.03 -4.02 -2.91
CA LEU A 21 12.26 -3.52 -2.29
C LEU A 21 12.43 -2.00 -2.39
N VAL A 22 11.87 -1.36 -3.42
CA VAL A 22 11.90 0.10 -3.55
C VAL A 22 10.70 0.73 -2.83
N SER A 23 9.51 0.14 -2.99
CA SER A 23 8.25 0.67 -2.44
C SER A 23 8.25 0.70 -0.91
N VAL A 24 8.64 -0.40 -0.25
CA VAL A 24 8.59 -0.49 1.22
C VAL A 24 9.49 0.56 1.91
N PRO A 25 10.81 0.64 1.64
CA PRO A 25 11.65 1.65 2.26
C PRO A 25 11.30 3.07 1.81
N GLY A 26 10.85 3.27 0.56
CA GLY A 26 10.40 4.57 0.08
C GLY A 26 9.23 5.11 0.91
N ASN A 27 8.21 4.28 1.14
CA ASN A 27 7.04 4.64 1.92
C ASN A 27 7.34 4.77 3.43
N ILE A 28 8.25 3.96 3.98
CA ILE A 28 8.74 4.14 5.36
C ILE A 28 9.48 5.48 5.51
N LEU A 29 10.30 5.86 4.52
CA LEU A 29 11.01 7.14 4.52
C LEU A 29 10.05 8.32 4.44
N VAL A 30 8.97 8.19 3.66
CA VAL A 30 7.88 9.17 3.61
C VAL A 30 7.25 9.33 4.99
N ILE A 31 6.86 8.23 5.66
CA ILE A 31 6.30 8.28 7.03
C ILE A 31 7.26 8.97 8.00
N TRP A 32 8.57 8.66 7.91
CA TRP A 32 9.58 9.31 8.75
C TRP A 32 9.67 10.81 8.46
N ALA A 33 9.78 11.21 7.18
CA ALA A 33 9.86 12.61 6.78
C ALA A 33 8.66 13.42 7.28
N VAL A 34 7.46 12.84 7.23
CA VAL A 34 6.24 13.44 7.80
C VAL A 34 6.33 13.57 9.33
N LYS A 35 6.80 12.52 10.02
CA LYS A 35 6.93 12.53 11.48
C LYS A 35 7.95 13.55 11.99
N MET A 36 9.00 13.84 11.22
CA MET A 36 10.04 14.81 11.58
C MET A 36 9.55 16.26 11.44
N ASN A 37 8.61 16.52 10.53
CA ASN A 37 8.05 17.85 10.30
C ASN A 37 6.74 18.07 11.08
N GLN A 38 6.85 18.40 12.37
CA GLN A 38 5.70 18.75 13.22
C GLN A 38 5.03 20.09 12.86
N ALA A 39 5.69 20.94 12.06
CA ALA A 39 5.25 22.30 11.74
C ALA A 39 4.14 22.37 10.67
N LEU A 40 3.83 21.26 10.00
CA LEU A 40 2.86 21.17 8.90
C LEU A 40 1.81 20.09 9.18
N ARG A 41 1.17 20.11 10.36
CA ARG A 41 0.05 19.22 10.73
C ARG A 41 -1.23 19.51 9.93
N ASP A 42 -1.12 19.45 8.60
CA ASP A 42 -2.21 19.66 7.64
C ASP A 42 -2.80 18.33 7.14
N ALA A 43 -4.04 18.41 6.63
CA ALA A 43 -4.83 17.29 6.08
C ALA A 43 -4.02 16.36 5.17
N THR A 44 -3.19 16.97 4.34
CA THR A 44 -2.36 16.34 3.32
C THR A 44 -1.40 15.31 3.91
N PHE A 45 -0.89 15.53 5.12
CA PHE A 45 0.07 14.64 5.74
C PHE A 45 -0.56 13.36 6.32
N CYS A 46 -1.79 13.41 6.84
CA CYS A 46 -2.52 12.19 7.20
C CYS A 46 -2.81 11.34 5.96
N PHE A 47 -3.20 11.97 4.85
CA PHE A 47 -3.39 11.28 3.57
C PHE A 47 -2.10 10.62 3.09
N ILE A 48 -0.98 11.33 3.13
CA ILE A 48 0.34 10.81 2.74
C ILE A 48 0.76 9.61 3.61
N VAL A 49 0.59 9.70 4.94
CA VAL A 49 1.01 8.63 5.85
C VAL A 49 0.25 7.34 5.56
N SER A 50 -1.05 7.42 5.32
CA SER A 50 -1.83 6.21 5.09
C SER A 50 -1.78 5.71 3.66
N LEU A 51 -1.54 6.58 2.66
CA LEU A 51 -1.13 6.11 1.33
C LEU A 51 0.17 5.29 1.44
N ALA A 52 1.13 5.77 2.24
CA ALA A 52 2.35 5.03 2.52
C ALA A 52 2.09 3.71 3.28
N VAL A 53 1.12 3.64 4.21
CA VAL A 53 0.72 2.38 4.87
C VAL A 53 0.10 1.41 3.87
N ALA A 54 -0.80 1.87 3.00
CA ALA A 54 -1.40 1.05 1.95
C ALA A 54 -0.33 0.49 0.99
N ASP A 55 0.62 1.33 0.57
CA ASP A 55 1.71 0.90 -0.33
C ASP A 55 2.69 -0.07 0.35
N VAL A 56 2.98 0.11 1.65
CA VAL A 56 3.73 -0.88 2.44
C VAL A 56 2.96 -2.20 2.53
N ALA A 57 1.65 -2.18 2.75
CA ALA A 57 0.82 -3.38 2.78
C ALA A 57 0.80 -4.11 1.42
N VAL A 58 0.75 -3.36 0.31
CA VAL A 58 0.90 -3.92 -1.04
C VAL A 58 2.27 -4.57 -1.22
N GLY A 59 3.34 -3.86 -0.87
CA GLY A 59 4.71 -4.35 -1.01
C GLY A 59 5.03 -5.57 -0.13
N ALA A 60 4.48 -5.61 1.09
CA ALA A 60 4.79 -6.63 2.09
C ALA A 60 3.86 -7.85 2.06
N LEU A 61 2.60 -7.69 1.61
CA LEU A 61 1.61 -8.77 1.60
C LEU A 61 1.19 -9.16 0.19
N VAL A 62 0.81 -8.20 -0.66
CA VAL A 62 0.27 -8.51 -2.00
C VAL A 62 1.33 -9.09 -2.92
N ILE A 63 2.54 -8.50 -2.94
CA ILE A 63 3.62 -8.96 -3.82
C ILE A 63 4.08 -10.39 -3.46
N PRO A 64 4.41 -10.74 -2.20
CA PRO A 64 4.75 -12.11 -1.85
C PRO A 64 3.63 -13.11 -2.17
N LEU A 65 2.37 -12.68 -2.02
CA LEU A 65 1.23 -13.51 -2.33
C LEU A 65 1.12 -13.80 -3.83
N ALA A 66 1.32 -12.78 -4.67
CA ALA A 66 1.34 -12.93 -6.13
C ALA A 66 2.41 -13.93 -6.57
N ILE A 67 3.61 -13.86 -5.99
CA ILE A 67 4.71 -14.79 -6.25
C ILE A 67 4.33 -16.23 -5.82
N ILE A 68 3.74 -16.41 -4.64
CA ILE A 68 3.36 -17.73 -4.14
C ILE A 68 2.26 -18.35 -5.02
N ILE A 69 1.26 -17.58 -5.43
CA ILE A 69 0.19 -18.03 -6.33
C ILE A 69 0.75 -18.40 -7.71
N ASN A 70 1.77 -17.68 -8.16
CA ASN A 70 2.39 -17.92 -9.46
C ASN A 70 3.21 -19.23 -9.47
N ILE A 71 3.79 -19.64 -8.33
CA ILE A 71 4.65 -20.83 -8.21
C ILE A 71 3.90 -22.07 -7.67
N GLY A 72 2.88 -21.88 -6.83
CA GLY A 72 2.20 -22.96 -6.09
C GLY A 72 0.87 -23.43 -6.72
N PRO A 73 0.36 -24.61 -6.33
CA PRO A 73 -0.99 -25.04 -6.70
C PRO A 73 -2.05 -24.15 -6.01
N GLN A 74 -3.20 -23.95 -6.65
CA GLN A 74 -4.34 -23.22 -6.08
C GLN A 74 -4.82 -23.94 -4.80
N THR A 75 -4.63 -23.32 -3.63
CA THR A 75 -5.17 -23.81 -2.36
C THR A 75 -6.19 -22.80 -1.81
N GLU A 76 -7.20 -23.32 -1.10
CA GLU A 76 -8.28 -22.54 -0.47
C GLU A 76 -7.77 -21.38 0.41
N PHE A 77 -6.59 -21.53 1.03
CA PHE A 77 -5.97 -20.49 1.85
C PHE A 77 -5.56 -19.26 1.02
N TYR A 78 -4.98 -19.45 -0.17
CA TYR A 78 -4.57 -18.35 -1.03
C TYR A 78 -5.78 -17.62 -1.62
N THR A 79 -6.86 -18.34 -1.93
CA THR A 79 -8.11 -17.73 -2.37
C THR A 79 -8.68 -16.79 -1.30
N CYS A 80 -8.67 -17.20 -0.03
CA CYS A 80 -9.09 -16.36 1.09
C CYS A 80 -8.20 -15.10 1.20
N LEU A 81 -6.89 -15.27 1.09
CA LEU A 81 -5.94 -14.16 1.23
C LEU A 81 -6.01 -13.17 0.05
N MET A 82 -6.26 -13.66 -1.16
CA MET A 82 -6.52 -12.86 -2.36
C MET A 82 -7.80 -12.03 -2.27
N VAL A 83 -8.81 -12.48 -1.52
CA VAL A 83 -10.01 -11.68 -1.26
C VAL A 83 -9.76 -10.69 -0.11
N ALA A 84 -9.06 -11.11 0.94
CA ALA A 84 -8.83 -10.28 2.12
C ALA A 84 -7.89 -9.09 1.85
N CYS A 85 -6.76 -9.29 1.17
CA CYS A 85 -5.76 -8.23 0.95
C CYS A 85 -6.32 -7.01 0.18
N PRO A 86 -6.98 -7.16 -0.97
CA PRO A 86 -7.58 -6.03 -1.68
C PRO A 86 -8.68 -5.34 -0.86
N VAL A 87 -9.48 -6.10 -0.09
CA VAL A 87 -10.51 -5.52 0.79
C VAL A 87 -9.88 -4.63 1.86
N LEU A 88 -8.77 -5.06 2.46
CA LEU A 88 -8.04 -4.24 3.44
C LEU A 88 -7.50 -2.94 2.82
N ILE A 89 -6.88 -3.03 1.63
CA ILE A 89 -6.35 -1.87 0.91
C ILE A 89 -7.47 -0.89 0.52
N LEU A 90 -8.58 -1.40 -0.02
CA LEU A 90 -9.75 -0.60 -0.37
C LEU A 90 -10.36 0.06 0.87
N THR A 91 -10.40 -0.64 1.99
CA THR A 91 -10.91 -0.11 3.26
C THR A 91 -10.03 1.01 3.77
N GLU A 92 -8.71 0.83 3.81
CA GLU A 92 -7.76 1.90 4.16
C GLU A 92 -7.93 3.11 3.25
N SER A 93 -7.92 2.91 1.92
CA SER A 93 -8.07 4.01 0.96
C SER A 93 -9.40 4.77 1.14
N SER A 94 -10.48 4.09 1.52
CA SER A 94 -11.79 4.69 1.77
C SER A 94 -11.80 5.51 3.06
N ILE A 95 -11.19 5.00 4.13
CA ILE A 95 -11.02 5.76 5.39
C ILE A 95 -10.24 7.06 5.09
N LEU A 96 -9.27 7.01 4.18
CA LEU A 96 -8.51 8.20 3.77
C LEU A 96 -9.28 9.19 2.94
N ALA A 97 -10.08 8.71 1.99
CA ALA A 97 -10.98 9.57 1.26
C ALA A 97 -11.93 10.30 2.22
N LEU A 98 -12.50 9.58 3.19
CA LEU A 98 -13.38 10.17 4.21
C LEU A 98 -12.66 11.16 5.12
N LEU A 99 -11.44 10.83 5.58
CA LEU A 99 -10.64 11.72 6.41
C LEU A 99 -10.27 12.99 5.64
N ALA A 100 -9.84 12.86 4.38
CA ALA A 100 -9.53 14.00 3.52
C ALA A 100 -10.75 14.92 3.35
N ILE A 101 -11.94 14.35 3.11
CA ILE A 101 -13.20 15.10 3.00
C ILE A 101 -13.56 15.79 4.33
N ALA A 102 -13.42 15.10 5.46
CA ALA A 102 -13.72 15.64 6.78
C ALA A 102 -12.81 16.83 7.12
N VAL A 103 -11.52 16.71 6.78
CA VAL A 103 -10.56 17.79 7.03
C VAL A 103 -10.70 18.94 6.04
N ASP A 104 -11.02 18.71 4.76
CA ASP A 104 -11.37 19.79 3.81
C ASP A 104 -12.51 20.65 4.36
N ARG A 105 -13.56 19.98 4.87
CA ARG A 105 -14.68 20.66 5.52
C ARG A 105 -14.27 21.39 6.80
N TYR A 106 -13.41 20.79 7.61
CA TYR A 106 -12.89 21.44 8.82
C TYR A 106 -12.07 22.70 8.50
N LEU A 107 -11.16 22.63 7.54
CA LEU A 107 -10.35 23.77 7.09
C LEU A 107 -11.22 24.89 6.52
N ARG A 108 -12.24 24.56 5.71
CA ARG A 108 -13.18 25.55 5.17
C ARG A 108 -13.95 26.30 6.25
N VAL A 109 -14.29 25.64 7.35
CA VAL A 109 -15.01 26.26 8.48
C VAL A 109 -14.05 27.05 9.39
N LYS A 110 -12.86 26.49 9.65
CA LYS A 110 -11.89 27.09 10.59
C LYS A 110 -11.08 28.22 9.99
N ILE A 111 -10.84 28.17 8.68
CA ILE A 111 -10.12 29.19 7.92
C ILE A 111 -11.09 29.71 6.85
N PRO A 112 -12.05 30.56 7.24
CA PRO A 112 -12.86 31.26 6.25
C PRO A 112 -11.93 32.28 5.59
N VAL A 113 -11.41 31.91 4.43
CA VAL A 113 -10.88 32.80 3.38
C VAL A 113 -10.26 34.11 3.89
N ARG A 114 -8.92 34.13 4.03
CA ARG A 114 -8.17 35.30 3.58
C ARG A 114 -7.71 35.05 2.16
#